data_AF-A0A2G2VX48-F1
#
_entry.id   AF-A0A2G2VX48-F1
#
_cell.length_a   1.000
_cell.length_b   1.000
_cell.length_c   1.000
_cell.angle_alpha   90.00
_cell.angle_beta   90.00
_cell.angle_gamma   90.00
#
_symmetry.space_group_name_H-M   'P 1'
#
loop_
_entity.id
_entity.type
_entity.pdbx_description
1 polymer ?
#
loop_
_entity_poly.entity_id
_entity_poly.type
_entity_poly.pdbx_seq_one_letter_code
_entity_poly.pdbx_strand_id
1 'polypeptide(L)'
;MFSGSLEKVLEMEHAVRVVIKGRVQGVSYRGWTVDNATELGLNGWVRNRKDGTVEAMFPVVMRRFEKWNDAAGRARQQQKSPGWMLMYQMKM
;
A
#
# COMPACT_ATOMS: atom_id res chain seq x y z
N MET A 1 32.52 -18.26 -11.24
CA MET A 1 31.90 -17.91 -9.95
C MET A 1 30.76 -16.96 -10.23
N PHE A 2 29.51 -17.43 -10.20
CA PHE A 2 28.33 -16.55 -10.20
C PHE A 2 27.69 -16.68 -8.83
N SER A 3 27.95 -15.71 -7.94
CA SER A 3 27.27 -15.59 -6.64
C SER A 3 26.09 -14.64 -6.79
N GLY A 4 25.03 -15.09 -7.47
CA GLY A 4 23.76 -14.36 -7.53
C GLY A 4 22.78 -14.94 -6.51
N SER A 5 22.41 -14.14 -5.50
CA SER A 5 21.28 -14.44 -4.62
C SER A 5 19.99 -14.29 -5.44
N LEU A 6 19.20 -15.35 -5.58
CA LEU A 6 17.90 -15.31 -6.24
C LEU A 6 16.88 -14.61 -5.32
N GLU A 7 16.63 -13.33 -5.55
CA GLU A 7 15.55 -12.62 -4.87
C GLU A 7 14.24 -12.87 -5.61
N LYS A 8 13.27 -13.51 -4.94
CA LYS A 8 11.92 -13.65 -5.48
C LYS A 8 11.16 -12.36 -5.17
N VAL A 9 10.77 -11.65 -6.23
CA VAL A 9 9.87 -10.50 -6.13
C VAL A 9 8.44 -10.99 -6.36
N LEU A 10 7.60 -10.87 -5.35
CA LEU A 10 6.15 -11.06 -5.49
C LEU A 10 5.52 -9.68 -5.65
N GLU A 11 4.86 -9.46 -6.77
CA GLU A 11 3.97 -8.31 -6.97
C GLU A 11 2.55 -8.76 -6.61
N MET A 12 1.96 -8.09 -5.62
CA MET A 12 0.57 -8.29 -5.25
C MET A 12 -0.23 -7.05 -5.63
N GLU A 13 -1.27 -7.25 -6.42
CA GLU A 13 -2.24 -6.21 -6.73
C GLU A 13 -3.27 -6.14 -5.59
N HIS A 14 -3.25 -5.03 -4.86
CA HIS A 14 -4.28 -4.71 -3.89
C HIS A 14 -4.98 -3.41 -4.29
N ALA A 15 -6.10 -3.11 -3.65
CA ALA A 15 -6.74 -1.80 -3.78
C ALA A 15 -7.17 -1.28 -2.41
N VAL A 16 -6.99 0.02 -2.20
CA VAL A 16 -7.37 0.72 -0.97
C VAL A 16 -8.61 1.55 -1.25
N ARG A 17 -9.67 1.26 -0.49
CA ARG A 17 -10.91 2.03 -0.47
C ARG A 17 -10.91 3.02 0.67
N VAL A 18 -11.16 4.29 0.38
CA VAL A 18 -11.20 5.37 1.38
C VAL A 18 -12.56 6.07 1.33
N VAL A 19 -13.12 6.35 2.51
CA VAL A 19 -14.33 7.16 2.66
C VAL A 19 -14.02 8.36 3.55
N ILE A 20 -14.12 9.56 2.99
CA ILE A 20 -13.80 10.83 3.64
C ILE A 20 -15.11 11.49 4.07
N LYS A 21 -15.18 11.83 5.36
CA LYS A 21 -16.34 12.47 6.00
C LYS A 21 -16.02 13.94 6.36
N GLY A 22 -17.07 14.75 6.55
CA GLY A 22 -16.96 16.16 6.92
C GLY A 22 -17.33 17.10 5.77
N ARG A 23 -16.78 18.33 5.78
CA ARG A 23 -17.04 19.32 4.72
C ARG A 23 -16.17 19.04 3.49
N VAL A 24 -16.61 18.08 2.66
CA VAL A 24 -15.86 17.61 1.48
C VAL A 24 -16.57 17.82 0.14
N GLN A 25 -17.84 18.25 0.16
CA GLN A 25 -18.59 18.61 -1.04
C GLN A 25 -18.75 20.12 -1.15
N GLY A 26 -18.83 20.64 -2.38
CA GLY A 26 -18.89 22.07 -2.66
C GLY A 26 -17.57 22.83 -2.41
N VAL A 27 -16.47 22.11 -2.14
CA VAL A 27 -15.14 22.69 -1.83
C VAL A 27 -14.05 22.17 -2.77
N SER A 28 -14.42 21.66 -3.95
CA SER A 28 -13.50 21.11 -4.96
C SER A 28 -12.60 19.96 -4.49
N TYR A 29 -12.91 19.29 -3.38
CA TYR A 29 -12.10 18.19 -2.84
C TYR A 29 -11.84 17.09 -3.88
N ARG A 30 -12.86 16.69 -4.65
CA ARG A 30 -12.72 15.71 -5.73
C ARG A 30 -11.71 16.14 -6.80
N GLY A 31 -11.73 17.42 -7.20
CA GLY A 31 -10.78 17.95 -8.18
C GLY A 31 -9.35 17.90 -7.63
N TRP A 32 -9.16 18.43 -6.41
CA TRP A 32 -7.89 18.35 -5.70
C TRP A 32 -7.36 16.91 -5.57
N THR A 33 -8.24 15.94 -5.28
CA THR A 33 -7.85 14.51 -5.23
C THR A 33 -7.38 13.99 -6.58
N VAL A 34 -8.03 14.36 -7.69
CA VAL A 34 -7.62 13.95 -9.05
C VAL A 34 -6.26 14.56 -9.40
N ASP A 35 -6.06 15.84 -9.11
CA ASP A 35 -4.80 16.53 -9.40
C ASP A 35 -3.64 15.89 -8.63
N ASN A 36 -3.82 15.63 -7.33
CA ASN A 36 -2.80 14.95 -6.50
C ASN A 36 -2.53 13.52 -6.95
N ALA A 37 -3.57 12.75 -7.30
CA ALA A 37 -3.39 11.40 -7.82
C ALA A 37 -2.59 11.41 -9.12
N THR A 38 -2.84 12.40 -9.98
CA THR A 38 -2.11 12.58 -11.25
C THR A 38 -0.64 12.92 -10.99
N GLU A 39 -0.35 13.86 -10.09
CA GLU A 39 1.02 14.23 -9.71
C GLU A 39 1.81 13.06 -9.10
N LEU A 40 1.13 12.20 -8.34
CA LEU A 40 1.71 11.02 -7.71
C LEU A 40 1.77 9.79 -8.65
N GLY A 41 1.27 9.90 -9.88
CA GLY A 41 1.20 8.77 -10.82
C GLY A 41 0.27 7.63 -10.34
N LEU A 42 -0.72 7.95 -9.50
CA LEU A 42 -1.67 7.00 -8.97
C LEU A 42 -2.87 6.85 -9.92
N ASN A 43 -3.26 5.59 -10.14
CA ASN A 43 -4.50 5.26 -10.84
C ASN A 43 -5.67 5.15 -9.85
N GLY A 44 -6.92 5.13 -10.34
CA GLY A 44 -8.08 4.90 -9.49
C GLY A 44 -9.30 5.75 -9.85
N TRP A 45 -10.22 5.87 -8.90
CA TRP A 45 -11.39 6.74 -9.03
C TRP A 45 -11.75 7.44 -7.73
N VAL A 46 -12.44 8.57 -7.84
CA VAL A 46 -13.00 9.33 -6.73
C VAL A 46 -14.41 9.84 -7.07
N ARG A 47 -15.35 9.76 -6.14
CA ARG A 47 -16.74 10.21 -6.32
C ARG A 47 -17.34 10.87 -5.08
N ASN A 48 -18.22 11.84 -5.29
CA ASN A 48 -19.08 12.37 -4.24
C ASN A 48 -20.25 11.40 -4.02
N ARG A 49 -20.61 11.14 -2.76
CA ARG A 49 -21.74 10.29 -2.37
C ARG A 49 -22.94 11.13 -1.92
N LYS A 50 -24.15 10.56 -2.02
CA LYS A 50 -25.39 11.24 -1.62
C LYS A 50 -25.48 11.57 -0.12
N ASP A 51 -24.73 10.85 0.71
CA ASP A 51 -24.65 11.04 2.17
C ASP A 51 -23.70 12.19 2.58
N GLY A 52 -23.20 12.98 1.62
CA GLY A 52 -22.28 14.09 1.89
C GLY A 52 -20.80 13.67 1.94
N THR A 53 -20.48 12.37 1.87
CA THR A 53 -19.09 11.89 1.89
C THR A 53 -18.44 11.92 0.51
N VAL A 54 -17.10 11.77 0.48
CA VAL A 54 -16.34 11.45 -0.74
C VAL A 54 -15.77 10.05 -0.57
N GLU A 55 -15.78 9.27 -1.65
CA GLU A 55 -15.23 7.92 -1.68
C GLU A 55 -14.21 7.80 -2.81
N ALA A 56 -13.10 7.12 -2.53
CA ALA A 56 -12.04 6.87 -3.50
C ALA A 56 -11.54 5.44 -3.43
N MET A 57 -11.00 4.96 -4.56
CA MET A 57 -10.34 3.66 -4.69
C MET A 57 -9.03 3.84 -5.43
N PHE A 58 -7.94 3.33 -4.85
CA PHE A 58 -6.60 3.38 -5.45
C PHE A 58 -6.02 1.96 -5.50
N PRO A 59 -5.57 1.46 -6.66
CA PRO A 59 -4.76 0.26 -6.72
C PRO A 59 -3.40 0.54 -6.07
N VAL A 60 -2.89 -0.42 -5.34
CA VAL A 60 -1.56 -0.40 -4.74
C VAL A 60 -0.81 -1.62 -5.21
N VAL A 61 0.35 -1.39 -5.83
CA VAL A 61 1.29 -2.46 -6.15
C VAL A 61 2.17 -2.62 -4.92
N MET A 62 1.95 -3.69 -4.17
CA MET A 62 2.81 -4.03 -3.05
C MET A 62 3.89 -4.97 -3.55
N ARG A 63 5.12 -4.47 -3.58
CA ARG A 63 6.29 -5.27 -3.89
C ARG A 63 6.83 -5.89 -2.60
N ARG A 64 6.67 -7.21 -2.47
CA ARG A 64 7.26 -7.96 -1.36
C ARG A 64 8.55 -8.63 -1.84
N PHE A 65 9.65 -8.31 -1.17
CA PHE A 65 10.92 -8.99 -1.36
C PHE A 65 10.99 -10.18 -0.41
N GLU A 66 11.01 -11.38 -0.96
CA GLU A 66 11.30 -12.58 -0.19
C GLU A 66 12.74 -13.00 -0.47
N LYS A 67 13.61 -12.82 0.53
CA LYS A 67 14.93 -13.41 0.52
C LYS A 67 14.78 -14.91 0.68
N TRP A 68 14.91 -15.64 -0.44
CA TRP A 68 15.01 -17.08 -0.41
C TRP A 68 16.46 -17.43 -0.07
N ASN A 69 16.70 -17.83 1.18
CA ASN A 69 17.94 -18.51 1.53
C ASN A 69 17.69 -20.00 1.32
N ASP A 70 18.32 -20.62 0.31
CA ASP A 70 18.39 -22.08 0.16
C ASP A 70 19.05 -22.68 1.42
N ALA A 71 18.23 -22.95 2.44
CA ALA A 71 18.64 -23.52 3.71
C ALA A 71 18.05 -24.91 3.95
N ALA A 72 17.77 -25.67 2.87
CA ALA A 72 18.13 -27.09 2.90
C ALA A 72 19.63 -27.26 3.25
N GLY A 73 20.44 -26.20 3.09
CA GLY A 73 21.81 -26.13 3.59
C GLY A 73 22.01 -25.87 5.08
N ARG A 74 21.11 -25.20 5.84
CA ARG A 74 21.42 -24.84 7.25
C ARG A 74 20.19 -24.75 8.15
N ALA A 75 19.86 -25.88 8.74
CA ALA A 75 18.93 -26.13 9.84
C ALA A 75 19.22 -25.35 11.15
N ARG A 76 19.48 -24.03 11.13
CA ARG A 76 19.95 -23.32 12.35
C ARG A 76 19.75 -21.80 12.41
N GLN A 77 18.74 -21.22 11.77
CA GLN A 77 18.31 -19.86 12.11
C GLN A 77 17.08 -19.90 13.02
N GLN A 78 17.38 -20.26 14.27
CA GLN A 78 16.58 -19.91 15.44
C GLN A 78 16.08 -18.45 15.35
N GLN A 79 14.77 -18.29 15.54
CA GLN A 79 14.22 -17.36 16.53
C GLN A 79 14.63 -15.89 16.40
N LYS A 80 13.93 -15.15 15.52
CA LYS A 80 13.54 -13.75 15.80
C LYS A 80 12.17 -13.48 15.17
N SER A 81 11.12 -13.52 15.99
CA SER A 81 9.89 -12.79 15.67
C SER A 81 10.22 -11.30 15.65
N PRO A 82 10.08 -10.58 14.53
CA PRO A 82 10.20 -9.13 14.57
C PRO A 82 8.89 -8.59 15.16
N GLY A 83 8.88 -8.36 16.47
CA GLY A 83 7.81 -7.65 17.20
C GLY A 83 7.70 -6.16 16.84
N TRP A 84 7.88 -5.81 15.56
CA TRP A 84 7.83 -4.43 15.04
C TRP A 84 6.65 -4.18 14.11
N MET A 85 5.79 -5.17 13.86
CA MET A 85 4.59 -5.00 13.03
C MET A 85 3.36 -4.53 13.83
N LEU A 86 3.57 -3.68 14.84
CA LEU A 86 2.52 -3.06 15.67
C LEU A 86 2.67 -1.54 15.88
N MET A 87 3.51 -0.86 15.10
CA MET A 87 3.55 0.61 15.08
C MET A 87 3.23 1.14 13.68
N TYR A 88 2.01 0.88 13.21
CA TYR A 88 1.37 1.88 12.36
C TYR A 88 0.89 3.00 13.30
N GLN A 89 1.65 4.09 13.32
CA GLN A 89 1.27 5.34 13.98
C GLN A 89 -0.08 5.79 13.45
N MET A 90 -1.12 5.58 14.25
CA MET A 90 -2.37 6.29 14.12
C MET A 90 -2.22 7.60 14.91
N LYS A 91 -1.72 8.63 14.22
CA LYS A 91 -1.94 10.03 14.59
C LYS A 91 -2.82 10.64 13.51
N MET A 92 -4.11 10.66 13.78
CA MET A 92 -5.08 11.69 13.43
C MET A 92 -6.09 11.73 14.58
#